data_AF-A0A7C5BPQ3-F1
#
_entry.id   AF-A0A7C5BPQ3-F1
#
_cell.length_a   1.000
_cell.length_b   1.000
_cell.length_c   1.000
_cell.angle_alpha   90.00
_cell.angle_beta   90.00
_cell.angle_gamma   90.00
#
_symmetry.space_group_name_H-M   'P 1'
#
loop_
_entity.id
_entity.type
_entity.pdbx_description
1 polymer ?
#
loop_
_entity_poly.entity_id
_entity_poly.type
_entity_poly.pdbx_seq_one_letter_code
_entity_poly.pdbx_strand_id
1 'polypeptide(L)'
;MPELPEVETTRSGIEPYLKEATITDVTIRNFSFRWPIEPDLAVTLKNQTFQHIKRRGKYLLFQCDSGTLIIHLGMSGRLRVLAIDDHIDP
;
A
#
# COMPACT_ATOMS: atom_id res chain seq x y z
N MET A 1 9.39 -9.32 11.25
CA MET A 1 9.59 -8.43 10.08
C MET A 1 9.69 -9.35 8.90
N PRO A 2 8.85 -9.22 7.86
CA PRO A 2 9.02 -10.03 6.66
C PRO A 2 10.45 -9.84 6.13
N GLU A 3 11.14 -10.93 5.80
CA GLU A 3 12.45 -10.84 5.17
C GLU A 3 12.30 -10.40 3.70
N LEU A 4 13.44 -10.14 3.04
CA LEU A 4 13.42 -9.67 1.65
C LEU A 4 12.60 -10.56 0.71
N PRO A 5 12.67 -11.91 0.79
CA PRO A 5 11.84 -12.78 -0.03
C PRO A 5 10.34 -12.56 0.18
N GLU A 6 9.87 -12.42 1.40
CA GLU A 6 8.45 -12.25 1.73
C GLU A 6 7.92 -10.89 1.26
N VAL A 7 8.74 -9.84 1.35
CA VAL A 7 8.39 -8.53 0.80
C VAL A 7 8.27 -8.61 -0.73
N GLU A 8 9.15 -9.36 -1.39
CA GLU A 8 9.09 -9.58 -2.84
C GLU A 8 7.87 -10.41 -3.25
N THR A 9 7.54 -11.46 -2.49
CA THR A 9 6.32 -12.24 -2.68
C THR A 9 5.07 -11.36 -2.52
N THR A 10 5.05 -10.50 -1.50
CA THR A 10 3.94 -9.54 -1.30
C THR A 10 3.82 -8.60 -2.49
N ARG A 11 4.94 -7.99 -2.93
CA ARG A 11 4.98 -7.09 -4.10
C ARG A 11 4.43 -7.76 -5.36
N SER A 12 4.91 -8.96 -5.66
CA SER A 12 4.52 -9.71 -6.85
C SER A 12 3.07 -10.19 -6.79
N GLY A 13 2.55 -10.50 -5.60
CA GLY A 13 1.16 -10.91 -5.40
C GLY A 13 0.15 -9.77 -5.58
N ILE A 14 0.51 -8.53 -5.26
CA ILE A 14 -0.41 -7.38 -5.35
C ILE A 14 -0.31 -6.62 -6.68
N GLU A 15 0.85 -6.63 -7.35
CA GLU A 15 1.09 -5.88 -8.58
C GLU A 15 0.06 -6.11 -9.70
N PRO A 16 -0.43 -7.35 -9.97
CA PRO A 16 -1.42 -7.59 -11.01
C PRO A 16 -2.76 -6.88 -10.79
N TYR A 17 -3.12 -6.60 -9.54
CA TYR A 17 -4.40 -5.98 -9.18
C TYR A 17 -4.35 -4.45 -9.18
N LEU A 18 -3.14 -3.89 -9.14
CA LEU A 18 -2.93 -2.47 -8.93
C LEU A 18 -2.35 -1.76 -10.16
N LYS A 19 -1.80 -2.51 -11.12
CA LYS A 19 -1.27 -1.91 -12.34
C LYS A 19 -2.38 -1.13 -13.08
N GLU A 20 -2.14 0.16 -13.30
CA GLU A 20 -3.06 1.09 -13.97
C GLU A 20 -4.40 1.28 -13.25
N ALA A 21 -4.50 0.85 -11.99
CA ALA A 21 -5.69 1.07 -11.17
C ALA A 21 -5.70 2.50 -10.60
N THR A 22 -6.85 3.17 -10.71
CA THR A 22 -7.08 4.48 -10.09
C THR A 22 -7.66 4.33 -8.69
N ILE A 23 -7.09 5.05 -7.73
CA ILE A 23 -7.55 5.10 -6.35
C ILE A 23 -8.83 5.94 -6.28
N THR A 24 -9.97 5.30 -6.07
CA THR A 24 -11.27 6.00 -5.97
C THR A 24 -11.51 6.58 -4.57
N ASP A 25 -11.04 5.89 -3.54
CA ASP A 25 -11.16 6.32 -2.16
C ASP A 25 -10.04 5.73 -1.26
N VAL A 26 -9.79 6.37 -0.12
CA VAL A 26 -8.76 5.98 0.85
C VAL A 26 -9.30 6.15 2.26
N THR A 27 -9.40 5.05 3.00
CA THR A 27 -9.80 5.05 4.39
C THR A 27 -8.62 4.69 5.29
N ILE A 28 -8.21 5.61 6.17
CA ILE A 28 -7.19 5.39 7.18
C ILE A 28 -7.88 5.32 8.54
N ARG A 29 -7.84 4.15 9.19
CA ARG A 29 -8.50 3.93 10.50
C ARG A 29 -7.59 4.21 11.69
N ASN A 30 -6.28 4.20 11.49
CA ASN A 30 -5.28 4.48 12.52
C ASN A 30 -4.15 5.31 11.90
N PHE A 31 -3.83 6.46 12.49
CA PHE A 31 -2.77 7.35 12.01
C PHE A 31 -1.45 7.18 12.79
N SER A 32 -1.47 6.43 13.89
CA SER A 32 -0.36 6.30 14.85
C SER A 32 0.59 5.14 14.51
N PHE A 33 1.27 5.23 13.36
CA PHE A 33 2.36 4.32 12.99
C PHE A 33 3.72 4.78 13.54
N ARG A 34 4.80 4.04 13.26
CA ARG A 34 6.18 4.42 13.67
C ARG A 34 6.51 5.86 13.29
N TRP A 35 6.07 6.27 12.10
CA TRP A 35 5.93 7.66 11.73
C TRP A 35 4.43 7.93 11.58
N PRO A 36 3.90 9.00 12.19
CA PRO A 36 2.51 9.37 12.00
C PRO A 36 2.19 9.53 10.52
N ILE A 37 0.99 9.10 10.13
CA ILE A 37 0.48 9.35 8.79
C ILE A 37 0.00 10.81 8.72
N GLU A 38 0.37 11.51 7.65
CA GLU A 38 -0.11 12.87 7.41
C GLU A 38 -1.64 12.88 7.24
N PRO A 39 -2.36 13.81 7.90
CA PRO A 39 -3.82 13.85 7.87
C PRO A 39 -4.42 13.99 6.47
N ASP A 40 -3.67 14.59 5.53
CA ASP A 40 -4.10 14.85 4.16
C ASP A 40 -3.79 13.70 3.19
N LEU A 41 -3.09 12.64 3.62
CA LEU A 41 -2.65 11.56 2.73
C LEU A 41 -3.80 10.94 1.93
N ALA A 42 -4.97 10.77 2.54
CA ALA A 42 -6.16 10.24 1.86
C ALA A 42 -6.61 11.15 0.70
N VAL A 43 -6.57 12.47 0.91
CA VAL A 43 -6.90 13.47 -0.12
C VAL A 43 -5.83 13.48 -1.20
N THR A 44 -4.56 13.43 -0.81
CA THR A 44 -3.44 13.37 -1.76
C THR A 44 -3.57 12.17 -2.69
N LEU A 45 -3.85 10.98 -2.15
CA LEU A 45 -3.91 9.73 -2.92
C LEU A 45 -5.16 9.58 -3.78
N LYS A 46 -6.26 10.25 -3.42
CA LYS A 46 -7.52 10.13 -4.15
C LYS A 46 -7.35 10.58 -5.61
N ASN A 47 -7.92 9.81 -6.52
CA ASN A 47 -7.83 9.96 -7.98
C ASN A 47 -6.43 9.79 -8.58
N GLN A 48 -5.41 9.40 -7.80
CA GLN A 48 -4.13 9.02 -8.40
C GLN A 48 -4.21 7.61 -9.00
N THR A 49 -3.42 7.39 -10.05
CA THR A 49 -3.26 6.09 -10.69
C THR A 49 -1.95 5.43 -10.28
N PHE A 50 -2.01 4.15 -9.93
CA PHE A 50 -0.82 3.35 -9.68
C PHE A 50 -0.18 2.93 -11.00
N GLN A 51 1.11 3.24 -11.14
CA GLN A 51 1.88 2.92 -12.34
C GLN A 51 2.61 1.58 -12.16
N HIS A 52 3.46 1.51 -11.13
CA HIS A 52 4.27 0.33 -10.82
C HIS A 52 4.53 0.20 -9.33
N ILE A 53 4.80 -1.03 -8.88
CA ILE A 53 5.20 -1.31 -7.50
C ILE A 53 6.63 -1.83 -7.51
N LYS A 54 7.54 -1.04 -6.93
CA LYS A 54 8.95 -1.40 -6.76
C LYS A 54 9.22 -1.78 -5.32
N ARG A 55 10.37 -2.41 -5.09
CA ARG A 55 10.87 -2.70 -3.76
C ARG A 55 12.28 -2.16 -3.60
N ARG A 56 12.56 -1.54 -2.45
CA ARG A 56 13.91 -1.16 -2.03
C ARG A 56 14.17 -1.69 -0.64
N GLY A 57 14.98 -2.75 -0.52
CA GLY A 57 15.17 -3.43 0.76
C GLY A 57 13.83 -3.96 1.30
N LYS A 58 13.43 -3.54 2.50
CA LYS A 58 12.18 -3.98 3.15
C LYS A 58 11.02 -2.98 2.97
N TYR A 59 11.14 -2.06 2.00
CA TYR A 59 10.13 -1.07 1.65
C TYR A 59 9.48 -1.41 0.31
N LEU A 60 8.16 -1.25 0.26
CA LEU A 60 7.35 -1.26 -0.96
C LEU A 60 7.11 0.18 -1.42
N LEU A 61 7.32 0.44 -2.71
CA LEU A 61 7.25 1.76 -3.33
C LEU A 61 6.18 1.72 -4.41
N PHE A 62 5.03 2.31 -4.12
CA PHE A 62 3.90 2.42 -5.03
C PHE A 62 4.02 3.74 -5.78
N GLN A 63 4.41 3.66 -7.05
CA GLN A 63 4.55 4.84 -7.89
C GLN A 63 3.16 5.31 -8.33
N CYS A 64 2.85 6.56 -8.03
CA CYS A 64 1.60 7.23 -8.37
C CYS A 64 1.91 8.43 -9.27
N ASP A 65 0.90 9.02 -9.91
CA ASP A 65 1.09 10.11 -10.88
C ASP A 65 1.87 11.31 -10.31
N SER A 66 1.61 11.65 -9.05
CA SER A 66 2.20 12.84 -8.40
C SER A 66 3.33 12.52 -7.43
N GLY A 67 3.70 11.25 -7.25
CA GLY A 67 4.69 10.88 -6.23
C GLY A 67 4.83 9.38 -5.99
N THR A 68 5.31 9.01 -4.80
CA THR A 68 5.49 7.60 -4.42
C THR A 68 5.00 7.39 -3.00
N LEU A 69 4.03 6.49 -2.83
CA LEU A 69 3.62 6.01 -1.52
C LEU A 69 4.59 4.92 -1.07
N ILE A 70 5.19 5.11 0.11
CA ILE A 70 6.18 4.20 0.68
C ILE A 70 5.54 3.45 1.85
N ILE A 71 5.55 2.12 1.78
CA ILE A 71 5.00 1.27 2.84
C ILE A 71 6.10 0.38 3.41
N HIS A 72 6.20 0.35 4.74
CA HIS A 72 7.05 -0.56 5.49
C HIS A 72 6.20 -1.40 6.44
N LEU A 73 6.24 -2.73 6.28
CA LEU A 73 5.35 -3.64 7.01
C LEU A 73 5.73 -3.83 8.48
N GLY A 74 6.90 -3.37 8.90
CA GLY A 74 7.35 -3.55 10.28
C GLY A 74 7.50 -5.04 10.61
N MET A 75 7.13 -5.42 11.84
CA MET A 75 7.27 -6.81 12.27
C MET A 75 6.10 -7.71 11.85
N SER A 76 4.88 -7.19 11.91
CA SER A 76 3.63 -7.95 11.81
C SER A 76 2.67 -7.44 10.72
N GLY A 77 3.00 -6.35 10.04
CA GLY A 77 2.15 -5.77 8.99
C GLY A 77 1.95 -6.73 7.82
N ARG A 78 0.78 -6.66 7.22
CA ARG A 78 0.35 -7.51 6.09
C ARG A 78 -0.37 -6.63 5.08
N LEU A 79 -0.21 -6.94 3.80
CA LEU A 79 -1.00 -6.35 2.71
C LEU A 79 -1.83 -7.45 2.06
N ARG A 80 -3.07 -7.11 1.71
CA ARG A 80 -4.03 -8.04 1.12
C ARG A 80 -4.82 -7.31 0.04
N VAL A 81 -5.11 -8.01 -1.04
CA VAL A 81 -6.16 -7.63 -1.99
C VAL A 81 -7.41 -8.37 -1.57
N LEU A 82 -8.54 -7.66 -1.55
CA LEU A 82 -9.82 -8.16 -1.10
C LEU A 82 -10.87 -7.88 -2.17
N ALA A 83 -11.82 -8.79 -2.33
CA ALA A 83 -13.01 -8.54 -3.12
C ALA A 83 -13.96 -7.59 -2.35
N ILE A 84 -14.87 -6.93 -3.05
CA ILE A 84 -15.77 -5.93 -2.45
C ILE A 84 -16.68 -6.56 -1.38
N ASP A 85 -16.99 -7.84 -1.53
CA ASP A 85 -17.83 -8.65 -0.66
C ASP A 85 -17.06 -9.37 0.47
N ASP A 86 -15.72 -9.24 0.52
CA ASP A 86 -14.94 -9.82 1.61
C ASP A 86 -15.28 -9.11 2.93
N HIS A 87 -15.69 -9.90 3.93
CA HIS A 87 -15.84 -9.42 5.29
C HIS A 87 -14.46 -9.20 5.92
N ILE A 88 -14.14 -7.95 6.26
CA ILE A 88 -12.95 -7.63 7.06
C ILE A 88 -13.40 -7.56 8.51
N ASP A 89 -13.02 -8.56 9.31
CA ASP A 89 -13.15 -8.43 10.75
C ASP A 89 -12.34 -7.21 11.22
N PRO A 90 -12.95 -6.30 12.01
CA PRO A 90 -12.33 -5.05 12.43
C PRO A 90 -11.07 -5.23 13.29
#